data_AF-A0A3D5S2I9-F1
#
_entry.id   AF-A0A3D5S2I9-F1
#
_cell.length_a   1.000
_cell.length_b   1.000
_cell.length_c   1.000
_cell.angle_alpha   90.00
_cell.angle_beta   90.00
_cell.angle_gamma   90.00
#
_symmetry.space_group_name_H-M   'P 1'
#
loop_
_entity.id
_entity.type
_entity.pdbx_description
1 polymer ?
#
loop_
_entity_poly.entity_id
_entity_poly.type
_entity_poly.pdbx_seq_one_letter_code
_entity_poly.pdbx_strand_id
1 'polypeptide(L)' 'MNSCDKCELHESVKNIKIGGRTVGEAKALFVGEAPGESEDNANAVFVGRAGEKLQW' A
#
# COMPACT_ATOMS: atom_id res chain seq x y z
N MET A 1 -2.34 11.10 -9.89
CA MET A 1 -2.64 9.65 -10.04
C MET A 1 -3.70 9.22 -9.02
N ASN A 2 -4.81 9.96 -8.87
CA ASN A 2 -5.79 9.71 -7.80
C ASN A 2 -7.13 9.16 -8.32
N SER A 3 -7.17 8.77 -9.60
CA SER A 3 -8.41 8.40 -10.30
C SER A 3 -8.06 7.45 -11.45
N CYS A 4 -7.40 6.34 -11.11
CA CYS A 4 -7.12 5.29 -12.10
C CYS A 4 -8.34 4.39 -12.22
N ASP A 5 -8.87 4.23 -13.42
CA ASP A 5 -10.04 3.42 -13.77
C ASP A 5 -9.72 2.33 -14.81
N LYS A 6 -8.44 2.05 -15.04
CA LYS A 6 -7.96 1.15 -16.10
C LYS A 6 -8.21 -0.35 -15.85
N CYS A 7 -8.66 -0.73 -14.65
CA CYS A 7 -8.96 -2.11 -14.27
C CYS A 7 -10.00 -2.16 -13.16
N GLU A 8 -10.68 -3.29 -13.00
CA GLU A 8 -11.77 -3.52 -12.04
C GLU A 8 -11.42 -3.24 -10.56
N LEU A 9 -10.14 -3.20 -10.20
CA LEU A 9 -9.70 -2.89 -8.83
C LEU A 9 -10.19 -1.53 -8.31
N HIS A 10 -10.45 -0.58 -9.21
CA HIS A 10 -10.98 0.74 -8.84
C HIS A 10 -12.40 0.68 -8.27
N GLU A 11 -13.14 -0.41 -8.50
CA GLU A 11 -14.51 -0.59 -8.04
C GLU A 11 -14.58 -1.02 -6.58
N SER A 12 -13.58 -1.77 -6.10
CA SER A 12 -13.58 -2.35 -4.75
C SER A 12 -12.70 -1.60 -3.75
N VAL A 13 -11.72 -0.84 -4.22
CA VAL A 13 -10.74 -0.16 -3.35
C VAL A 13 -11.37 1.06 -2.66
N LYS A 14 -11.19 1.18 -1.34
CA LYS A 14 -11.65 2.39 -0.61
C LYS A 14 -10.66 3.54 -0.76
N ASN A 15 -9.37 3.22 -0.79
CA ASN A 15 -8.29 4.21 -0.78
C ASN A 15 -7.14 3.80 -1.71
N ILE A 16 -6.87 4.62 -2.74
CA ILE A 16 -5.74 4.41 -3.65
C ILE A 16 -4.41 4.56 -2.90
N LYS A 17 -3.58 3.50 -2.91
CA LYS A 17 -2.28 3.47 -2.24
C LYS A 17 -1.15 3.69 -3.24
N ILE A 18 -0.42 4.78 -3.08
CA ILE A 18 0.85 4.99 -3.78
C ILE A 18 1.89 5.42 -2.74
N GLY A 19 2.90 4.57 -2.55
CA GLY A 19 4.03 4.85 -1.67
C GLY A 19 3.79 4.51 -0.19
N GLY A 20 4.88 4.13 0.48
CA GLY A 20 4.95 3.88 1.91
C GLY A 20 5.77 4.93 2.65
N ARG A 21 6.06 4.67 3.93
CA ARG A 21 7.03 5.45 4.73
C ARG A 21 8.39 5.43 4.04
N THR A 22 8.68 6.41 3.20
CA THR A 22 10.02 6.61 2.66
C THR A 22 10.38 8.06 2.92
N VAL A 23 11.33 8.24 3.84
CA VAL A 23 11.88 9.54 4.22
C VAL A 23 13.27 9.59 3.58
N GLY A 24 13.44 10.33 2.48
CA GLY A 24 14.75 10.57 1.86
C GLY A 24 15.29 9.46 0.95
N GLU A 25 16.61 9.24 0.97
CA GLU A 25 17.34 8.35 0.05
C GLU A 25 17.40 6.91 0.57
N ALA A 26 16.29 6.19 0.47
CA ALA A 26 16.29 4.76 0.77
C ALA A 26 17.19 3.99 -0.21
N LYS A 27 18.09 3.16 0.32
CA LYS A 27 18.99 2.31 -0.49
C LYS A 27 18.31 1.08 -1.09
N ALA A 28 17.14 0.73 -0.56
CA ALA A 28 16.36 -0.42 -0.98
C ALA A 28 14.87 -0.07 -0.98
N LEU A 29 14.13 -0.66 -1.92
CA LEU A 29 12.68 -0.53 -2.05
C LEU A 29 12.03 -1.91 -1.87
N PHE A 30 11.03 -1.97 -0.99
CA PHE A 30 10.19 -3.14 -0.82
C PHE A 30 8.86 -2.93 -1.56
N VAL A 31 8.53 -3.85 -2.45
CA VAL A 31 7.28 -3.84 -3.23
C VAL A 31 6.50 -5.09 -2.88
N GLY A 32 5.32 -4.90 -2.30
CA GLY A 32 4.35 -5.97 -2.07
C GLY A 32 3.46 -6.21 -3.28
N GLU A 33 2.54 -7.16 -3.17
CA GLU A 33 1.60 -7.51 -4.25
C GLU A 33 0.47 -6.46 -4.40
N ALA A 34 -0.31 -6.26 -3.36
CA ALA A 34 -1.48 -5.38 -3.35
C ALA A 34 -1.82 -4.91 -1.92
N PRO A 35 -2.62 -3.85 -1.74
CA PRO A 35 -3.19 -3.49 -0.44
C PRO A 35 -4.11 -4.59 0.09
N GLY A 36 -3.88 -5.05 1.32
CA GLY A 36 -4.84 -5.88 2.05
C GLY A 36 -5.95 -5.05 2.70
N GLU A 37 -6.86 -5.72 3.41
CA GLU A 37 -7.97 -5.06 4.12
C GLU A 37 -7.48 -4.01 5.14
N SER A 38 -6.45 -4.35 5.92
CA SER A 38 -5.89 -3.44 6.93
C SER A 38 -5.25 -2.22 6.28
N GLU A 39 -4.50 -2.42 5.19
CA GLU A 39 -3.89 -1.34 4.41
C GLU A 39 -4.95 -0.42 3.80
N ASP A 40 -5.99 -0.99 3.17
CA ASP A 40 -7.05 -0.23 2.53
C ASP A 40 -7.81 0.63 3.55
N ASN A 41 -8.18 0.06 4.70
CA ASN A 41 -8.89 0.75 5.78
C ASN A 41 -8.04 1.84 6.47
N ALA A 42 -6.77 1.57 6.78
CA ALA A 42 -5.91 2.48 7.55
C ALA A 42 -5.27 3.60 6.72
N ASN A 43 -5.43 3.54 5.39
CA ASN A 43 -4.70 4.37 4.46
C ASN A 43 -3.17 4.34 4.61
N ALA A 44 -2.60 3.16 4.90
CA ALA A 44 -1.17 2.94 5.10
C ALA A 44 -0.70 1.63 4.44
N VAL A 45 0.61 1.44 4.27
CA VAL A 45 1.20 0.20 3.70
C VAL A 45 1.81 -0.68 4.78
N PHE A 46 1.75 -2.00 4.59
CA PHE A 46 2.34 -3.00 5.49
C PHE A 46 1.94 -2.77 6.96
N VAL A 47 0.65 -2.56 7.23
CA VAL A 47 0.12 -2.34 8.60
C VAL A 47 -0.71 -3.53 9.11
N GLY A 48 -1.05 -4.48 8.25
CA GLY A 48 -1.68 -5.74 8.65
C GLY A 48 -0.69 -6.74 9.26
N ARG A 49 -1.17 -7.95 9.56
CA ARG A 49 -0.38 -9.04 10.18
C ARG A 49 0.91 -9.38 9.43
N ALA A 50 0.87 -9.32 8.10
CA ALA A 50 2.06 -9.54 7.27
C ALA A 50 3.09 -8.40 7.46
N GLY A 51 2.60 -7.16 7.59
CA GLY A 51 3.41 -5.99 7.90
C GLY A 51 4.06 -6.04 9.28
N GLU A 52 3.37 -6.59 10.28
CA GLU A 52 3.94 -6.83 11.62
C GLU A 52 5.16 -7.77 11.58
N LYS A 53 5.19 -8.73 10.65
CA LYS A 53 6.34 -9.60 10.43
C LYS A 53 7.46 -8.95 9.61
N LEU A 54 7.10 -7.99 8.77
CA LEU A 54 8.03 -7.29 7.90
C LEU A 54 8.84 -6.21 8.63
N GLN A 55 8.42 -5.77 9.83
CA GLN A 55 8.98 -4.63 10.58
C GLN A 55 10.49 -4.47 10.37
N TRP A 56 10.84 -3.44 9.60
CA TRP A 56 12.17 -3.04 9.17
C TRP A 56 12.56 -1.71 9.82
#